data_AF-A0A939K0G3-F1
#
_entry.id   AF-A0A939K0G3-F1
#
_cell.length_a   1.000
_cell.length_b   1.000
_cell.length_c   1.000
_cell.angle_alpha   90.00
_cell.angle_beta   90.00
_cell.angle_gamma   90.00
#
_symmetry.space_group_name_H-M   'P 1'
#
loop_
_entity.id
_entity.type
_entity.pdbx_description
1 polymer ?
#
loop_
_entity_poly.entity_id
_entity_poly.type
_entity_poly.pdbx_seq_one_letter_code
_entity_poly.pdbx_strand_id
1 'polypeptide(L)'
;MIRFSFLILFISLQLPLFGQNTAQKRAAKLGLGMNLSYLDNYWNGSKARHFSDFAKPADVAIRKQRLADLAKAGFKTVRIPVCFGAWASVQPPYKWDTPDQLYAPDSLVKWALANNLNVLIDLHHVEFDRSIAGADTTARVNWLWQQIAERYKTTDPEKVLFELRNEPNGMTAATWRKQADVLIQTVRAIAPNHTLVVGFHDWNGRDAMLQSEPFADPNIIYTFHFYDPFIFTHQGATWAGQGIPDLKGIPFPATKGVTINVPASAKGTWVESAINNYANEATYDAIYKSLSAAKAWSVAKNVPIFLGEFGSYNLNATPTSRCQHAEAIYYALSKLQIPSAWWEWDGGFSMFGSNSTQIMPCMLEALRTYATGEIQVLSTDPATGQSFRVFPNPSRDQIRVEAGNQPAHSVRLVDSAGRTVLQTTDGSEAITLHTLGAGIYLLTAFDQSGKELGTARLLKQ
;
A
#
# COMPACT_ATOMS: atom_id res chain seq x y z
N MET A 1 -32.66 54.19 -29.94
CA MET A 1 -33.22 52.95 -29.36
C MET A 1 -32.09 51.97 -29.12
N ILE A 2 -31.82 51.71 -27.84
CA ILE A 2 -31.20 50.56 -27.16
C ILE A 2 -30.07 49.79 -27.90
N ARG A 3 -28.82 50.03 -27.46
CA ARG A 3 -27.68 49.11 -27.64
C ARG A 3 -27.71 48.08 -26.51
N PHE A 4 -27.73 46.79 -26.84
CA PHE A 4 -27.53 45.71 -25.87
C PHE A 4 -26.03 45.47 -25.67
N SER A 5 -25.53 45.82 -24.49
CA SER A 5 -24.20 45.39 -24.01
C SER A 5 -24.37 44.07 -23.27
N PHE A 6 -23.82 42.98 -23.81
CA PHE A 6 -23.72 41.70 -23.10
C PHE A 6 -22.62 41.82 -22.04
N LEU A 7 -23.03 41.88 -20.77
CA LEU A 7 -22.14 41.77 -19.61
C LEU A 7 -21.86 40.28 -19.38
N ILE A 8 -20.66 39.81 -19.73
CA ILE A 8 -20.20 38.46 -19.37
C ILE A 8 -19.85 38.48 -17.88
N LEU A 9 -20.76 37.95 -17.07
CA LEU A 9 -20.56 37.77 -15.63
C LEU A 9 -19.62 36.59 -15.41
N PHE A 10 -18.33 36.85 -15.17
CA PHE A 10 -17.41 35.84 -14.65
C PHE A 10 -17.81 35.52 -13.20
N ILE A 11 -18.61 34.47 -13.02
CA ILE A 11 -18.81 33.86 -11.71
C ILE A 11 -17.53 33.10 -11.39
N SER A 12 -16.62 33.74 -10.66
CA SER A 12 -15.53 33.04 -10.00
C SER A 12 -16.15 32.13 -8.93
N LEU A 13 -16.23 30.82 -9.20
CA LEU A 13 -16.41 29.84 -8.14
C LEU A 13 -15.16 29.93 -7.24
N GLN A 14 -15.23 30.76 -6.20
CA GLN A 14 -14.32 30.64 -5.08
C GLN A 14 -14.71 29.36 -4.34
N LEU A 15 -14.05 28.24 -4.70
CA LEU A 15 -14.02 27.07 -3.83
C LEU A 15 -13.48 27.55 -2.47
N PRO A 16 -14.20 27.34 -1.36
CA PRO A 16 -13.66 27.66 -0.05
C PRO A 16 -12.34 26.90 0.12
N LEU A 17 -11.24 27.63 0.32
CA LEU A 17 -10.00 27.08 0.85
C LEU A 17 -10.29 26.61 2.28
N PHE A 18 -10.84 25.42 2.43
CA PHE A 18 -10.96 24.78 3.73
C PHE A 18 -9.54 24.53 4.24
N GLY A 19 -9.13 25.25 5.29
CA GLY A 19 -7.84 25.05 5.92
C GLY A 19 -7.69 23.60 6.37
N GLN A 20 -6.53 22.99 6.10
CA GLN A 20 -6.29 21.59 6.47
C GLN A 20 -6.47 21.38 7.98
N ASN A 21 -7.30 20.41 8.35
CA ASN A 21 -7.47 20.00 9.74
C ASN A 21 -6.22 19.24 10.25
N THR A 22 -6.16 18.99 11.56
CA THR A 22 -5.02 18.32 12.21
C THR A 22 -4.70 16.97 11.59
N ALA A 23 -5.72 16.16 11.28
CA ALA A 23 -5.51 14.86 10.65
C ALA A 23 -4.91 14.98 9.25
N GLN A 24 -5.38 15.93 8.42
CA GLN A 24 -4.84 16.15 7.07
C GLN A 24 -3.37 16.58 7.11
N LYS A 25 -3.00 17.49 8.03
CA LYS A 25 -1.61 17.92 8.23
C LYS A 25 -0.70 16.78 8.66
N ARG A 26 -1.17 15.90 9.54
CA ARG A 26 -0.40 14.75 10.04
C ARG A 26 -0.31 13.64 9.00
N ALA A 27 -1.39 13.36 8.27
CA ALA A 27 -1.39 12.41 7.16
C ALA A 27 -0.36 12.78 6.08
N ALA A 28 -0.25 14.07 5.75
CA ALA A 28 0.74 14.57 4.78
C ALA A 28 2.20 14.31 5.20
N LYS A 29 2.46 14.08 6.49
CA LYS A 29 3.80 13.75 7.02
C LYS A 29 4.10 12.25 7.00
N LEU A 30 3.11 11.38 6.75
CA LEU A 30 3.27 9.93 6.85
C LEU A 30 4.11 9.32 5.72
N GLY A 31 4.03 9.86 4.49
CA GLY A 31 4.88 9.44 3.36
C GLY A 31 4.98 7.93 3.15
N LEU A 32 6.19 7.47 2.77
CA LEU A 32 6.53 6.05 2.69
C LEU A 32 6.65 5.44 4.09
N GLY A 33 5.99 4.32 4.29
CA GLY A 33 6.01 3.55 5.52
C GLY A 33 6.39 2.10 5.34
N MET A 34 6.73 1.47 6.46
CA MET A 34 7.07 0.05 6.54
C MET A 34 6.35 -0.59 7.73
N ASN A 35 5.77 -1.77 7.55
CA ASN A 35 5.24 -2.59 8.63
C ASN A 35 6.36 -3.39 9.30
N LEU A 36 6.40 -3.36 10.63
CA LEU A 36 7.32 -4.12 11.47
C LEU A 36 6.58 -5.28 12.13
N SER A 37 6.49 -6.41 11.42
CA SER A 37 5.72 -7.60 11.80
C SER A 37 6.25 -8.35 13.03
N TYR A 38 7.31 -7.85 13.69
CA TYR A 38 7.98 -8.49 14.83
C TYR A 38 7.03 -8.87 15.99
N LEU A 39 5.92 -8.13 16.15
CA LEU A 39 4.97 -8.27 17.26
C LEU A 39 3.54 -8.63 16.80
N ASP A 40 3.32 -8.93 15.52
CA ASP A 40 2.03 -9.29 14.90
C ASP A 40 1.58 -10.73 15.29
N ASN A 41 2.20 -11.73 14.67
CA ASN A 41 2.21 -13.14 15.06
C ASN A 41 0.90 -13.96 15.07
N TYR A 42 0.04 -13.76 14.07
CA TYR A 42 -1.09 -14.65 13.73
C TYR A 42 -0.71 -16.13 13.53
N TRP A 43 0.47 -16.43 12.99
CA TRP A 43 0.71 -17.67 12.23
C TRP A 43 1.57 -18.75 12.91
N ASN A 44 2.20 -18.49 14.07
CA ASN A 44 3.15 -19.43 14.67
C ASN A 44 2.72 -20.04 16.02
N GLY A 45 1.48 -19.78 16.45
CA GLY A 45 0.76 -20.63 17.42
C GLY A 45 1.31 -20.72 18.85
N SER A 46 2.31 -19.93 19.27
CA SER A 46 2.79 -19.95 20.67
C SER A 46 3.09 -18.55 21.25
N LYS A 47 2.54 -18.27 22.44
CA LYS A 47 2.78 -17.01 23.19
C LYS A 47 4.24 -16.82 23.61
N ALA A 48 4.95 -17.92 23.90
CA ALA A 48 6.27 -17.89 24.55
C ALA A 48 7.48 -17.79 23.60
N ARG A 49 7.37 -18.31 22.36
CA ARG A 49 8.52 -18.40 21.44
C ARG A 49 8.94 -17.06 20.83
N HIS A 50 8.05 -16.08 20.77
CA HIS A 50 8.29 -14.90 19.92
C HIS A 50 8.67 -13.63 20.65
N PHE A 51 8.23 -13.47 21.89
CA PHE A 51 8.86 -12.47 22.74
C PHE A 51 10.33 -12.82 22.98
N SER A 52 10.66 -14.10 23.13
CA SER A 52 12.06 -14.52 23.22
C SER A 52 12.83 -14.26 21.92
N ASP A 53 12.20 -14.40 20.73
CA ASP A 53 12.78 -13.95 19.46
C ASP A 53 13.01 -12.43 19.41
N PHE A 54 12.07 -11.63 19.93
CA PHE A 54 12.25 -10.18 20.05
C PHE A 54 13.40 -9.83 21.03
N ALA A 55 13.47 -10.54 22.15
CA ALA A 55 14.39 -10.25 23.25
C ALA A 55 15.83 -10.72 23.02
N LYS A 56 16.10 -11.53 21.98
CA LYS A 56 17.45 -11.96 21.62
C LYS A 56 18.37 -10.74 21.43
N PRO A 57 19.45 -10.59 22.22
CA PRO A 57 20.30 -9.40 22.16
C PRO A 57 20.90 -9.12 20.77
N ALA A 58 21.29 -10.17 20.04
CA ALA A 58 21.79 -10.05 18.67
C ALA A 58 20.74 -9.42 17.74
N ASP A 59 19.48 -9.82 17.90
CA ASP A 59 18.39 -9.33 17.06
C ASP A 59 17.95 -7.91 17.47
N VAL A 60 18.08 -7.54 18.75
CA VAL A 60 17.81 -6.15 19.22
C VAL A 60 18.73 -5.13 18.53
N ALA A 61 20.04 -5.40 18.48
CA ALA A 61 20.99 -4.52 17.80
C ALA A 61 20.66 -4.38 16.31
N ILE A 62 20.32 -5.50 15.67
CA ILE A 62 19.91 -5.54 14.26
C ILE A 62 18.62 -4.72 14.05
N ARG A 63 17.57 -4.93 14.85
CA ARG A 63 16.30 -4.16 14.74
C ARG A 63 16.50 -2.66 14.88
N LYS A 64 17.36 -2.23 15.80
CA LYS A 64 17.70 -0.81 15.96
C LYS A 64 18.41 -0.25 14.73
N GLN A 65 19.37 -0.99 14.17
CA GLN A 65 20.07 -0.59 12.94
C GLN A 65 19.09 -0.49 11.76
N ARG A 66 18.15 -1.43 11.65
CA ARG A 66 17.15 -1.45 10.58
C ARG A 66 16.25 -0.23 10.54
N LEU A 67 15.84 0.29 11.71
CA LEU A 67 15.10 1.56 11.80
C LEU A 67 15.92 2.74 11.27
N ALA A 68 17.22 2.77 11.54
CA ALA A 68 18.11 3.78 11.00
C ALA A 68 18.28 3.64 9.47
N ASP A 69 18.34 2.40 8.97
CA ASP A 69 18.43 2.11 7.54
C ASP A 69 17.15 2.52 6.80
N LEU A 70 15.96 2.29 7.39
CA LEU A 70 14.68 2.78 6.86
C LEU A 70 14.68 4.30 6.73
N ALA A 71 15.07 5.01 7.78
CA ALA A 71 15.12 6.47 7.76
C ALA A 71 16.09 6.99 6.69
N LYS A 72 17.26 6.36 6.54
CA LYS A 72 18.24 6.69 5.48
C LYS A 72 17.70 6.39 4.07
N ALA A 73 16.91 5.32 3.93
CA ALA A 73 16.25 4.96 2.67
C ALA A 73 15.06 5.86 2.32
N GLY A 74 14.73 6.84 3.17
CA GLY A 74 13.70 7.84 2.89
C GLY A 74 12.31 7.50 3.44
N PHE A 75 12.15 6.36 4.11
CA PHE A 75 10.92 6.05 4.84
C PHE A 75 10.69 7.10 5.92
N LYS A 76 9.41 7.47 6.09
CA LYS A 76 8.96 8.49 7.06
C LYS A 76 8.18 7.86 8.20
N THR A 77 7.60 6.69 8.00
CA THR A 77 6.70 6.06 8.97
C THR A 77 7.06 4.60 9.20
N VAL A 78 6.88 4.14 10.42
CA VAL A 78 6.82 2.71 10.73
C VAL A 78 5.46 2.39 11.36
N ARG A 79 4.79 1.39 10.81
CA ARG A 79 3.61 0.78 11.43
C ARG A 79 4.10 -0.39 12.27
N ILE A 80 3.67 -0.44 13.53
CA ILE A 80 4.04 -1.45 14.51
C ILE A 80 2.77 -2.25 14.84
N PRO A 81 2.48 -3.30 14.05
CA PRO A 81 1.54 -4.35 14.41
C PRO A 81 1.90 -4.95 15.77
N VAL A 82 0.99 -4.88 16.74
CA VAL A 82 1.17 -5.54 18.04
C VAL A 82 -0.06 -6.34 18.42
N CYS A 83 0.14 -7.63 18.65
CA CYS A 83 -0.84 -8.51 19.26
C CYS A 83 -0.85 -8.34 20.79
N PHE A 84 -1.28 -7.17 21.28
CA PHE A 84 -1.39 -6.93 22.73
C PHE A 84 -2.30 -7.96 23.42
N GLY A 85 -3.31 -8.48 22.71
CA GLY A 85 -4.19 -9.54 23.19
C GLY A 85 -3.47 -10.86 23.52
N ALA A 86 -2.27 -11.11 23.02
CA ALA A 86 -1.50 -12.30 23.42
C ALA A 86 -0.97 -12.22 24.87
N TRP A 87 -0.85 -11.00 25.42
CA TRP A 87 -0.19 -10.70 26.69
C TRP A 87 -1.16 -10.33 27.80
N ALA A 88 -2.46 -10.41 27.51
CA ALA A 88 -3.55 -10.04 28.41
C ALA A 88 -4.56 -11.18 28.58
N SER A 89 -5.19 -11.21 29.75
CA SER A 89 -6.22 -12.19 30.06
C SER A 89 -7.37 -12.14 29.06
N VAL A 90 -7.97 -13.30 28.79
CA VAL A 90 -9.10 -13.44 27.85
C VAL A 90 -10.47 -13.25 28.53
N GLN A 91 -10.51 -13.31 29.87
CA GLN A 91 -11.71 -13.14 30.69
C GLN A 91 -11.58 -11.96 31.66
N PRO A 92 -12.70 -11.29 32.03
CA PRO A 92 -12.71 -10.28 33.07
C PRO A 92 -12.49 -10.89 34.48
N PRO A 93 -11.95 -10.13 35.45
CA PRO A 93 -11.37 -8.79 35.29
C PRO A 93 -10.09 -8.84 34.43
N TYR A 94 -10.03 -7.97 33.41
CA TYR A 94 -8.92 -7.99 32.46
C TYR A 94 -7.63 -7.48 33.11
N LYS A 95 -6.51 -8.15 32.79
CA LYS A 95 -5.17 -7.79 33.28
C LYS A 95 -4.10 -8.18 32.27
N TRP A 96 -2.92 -7.60 32.40
CA TRP A 96 -1.72 -8.10 31.73
C TRP A 96 -1.26 -9.40 32.41
N ASP A 97 -1.14 -10.48 31.63
CA ASP A 97 -0.57 -11.75 32.10
C ASP A 97 0.97 -11.69 32.04
N THR A 98 1.51 -10.95 31.08
CA THR A 98 2.96 -10.83 30.83
C THR A 98 3.37 -9.37 30.61
N PRO A 99 3.22 -8.48 31.62
CA PRO A 99 3.44 -7.04 31.47
C PRO A 99 4.87 -6.66 31.03
N ASP A 100 5.87 -7.47 31.37
CA ASP A 100 7.26 -7.25 30.92
C ASP A 100 7.37 -7.23 29.39
N GLN A 101 6.46 -7.90 28.68
CA GLN A 101 6.49 -7.95 27.21
C GLN A 101 6.20 -6.59 26.55
N LEU A 102 5.57 -5.67 27.29
CA LEU A 102 5.31 -4.31 26.85
C LEU A 102 6.60 -3.47 26.69
N TYR A 103 7.77 -3.93 27.14
CA TYR A 103 9.04 -3.25 26.81
C TYR A 103 9.32 -3.29 25.30
N ALA A 104 8.84 -4.31 24.59
CA ALA A 104 9.12 -4.52 23.18
C ALA A 104 8.54 -3.41 22.29
N PRO A 105 7.22 -3.10 22.34
CA PRO A 105 6.68 -1.98 21.59
C PRO A 105 7.23 -0.63 22.07
N ASP A 106 7.49 -0.43 23.37
CA ASP A 106 8.17 0.79 23.87
C ASP A 106 9.52 1.03 23.19
N SER A 107 10.30 -0.04 23.04
CA SER A 107 11.63 0.02 22.44
C SER A 107 11.54 0.39 20.97
N LEU A 108 10.62 -0.21 20.21
CA LEU A 108 10.40 0.13 18.81
C LEU A 108 9.94 1.58 18.65
N VAL A 109 8.98 2.04 19.46
CA VAL A 109 8.52 3.44 19.47
C VAL A 109 9.70 4.38 19.74
N LYS A 110 10.47 4.12 20.80
CA LYS A 110 11.63 4.95 21.17
C LYS A 110 12.69 5.00 20.06
N TRP A 111 13.05 3.85 19.48
CA TRP A 111 14.07 3.79 18.44
C TRP A 111 13.60 4.42 17.13
N ALA A 112 12.31 4.29 16.78
CA ALA A 112 11.75 4.93 15.60
C ALA A 112 11.75 6.45 15.74
N LEU A 113 11.30 6.98 16.88
CA LEU A 113 11.32 8.42 17.19
C LEU A 113 12.74 8.99 17.19
N ALA A 114 13.73 8.24 17.69
CA ALA A 114 15.14 8.62 17.64
C ALA A 114 15.70 8.75 16.21
N ASN A 115 15.05 8.12 15.23
CA ASN A 115 15.36 8.25 13.81
C ASN A 115 14.40 9.20 13.07
N ASN A 116 13.64 10.02 13.81
CA ASN A 116 12.66 10.98 13.28
C ASN A 116 11.52 10.35 12.44
N LEU A 117 11.28 9.04 12.61
CA LEU A 117 10.17 8.34 11.99
C LEU A 117 8.87 8.64 12.74
N ASN A 118 7.76 8.75 12.01
CA ASN A 118 6.42 8.66 12.60
C ASN A 118 6.14 7.19 12.96
N VAL A 119 5.29 6.97 13.94
CA VAL A 119 4.97 5.66 14.49
C VAL A 119 3.46 5.48 14.52
N LEU A 120 2.96 4.43 13.87
CA LEU A 120 1.60 3.95 14.05
C LEU A 120 1.66 2.72 14.96
N ILE A 121 1.03 2.81 16.13
CA ILE A 121 0.83 1.65 17.02
C ILE A 121 -0.50 1.02 16.66
N ASP A 122 -0.45 -0.23 16.21
CA ASP A 122 -1.61 -0.96 15.71
C ASP A 122 -1.99 -2.12 16.65
N LEU A 123 -3.26 -2.17 17.05
CA LEU A 123 -3.83 -3.32 17.74
C LEU A 123 -4.17 -4.41 16.71
N HIS A 124 -3.17 -5.25 16.44
CA HIS A 124 -3.19 -6.11 15.26
C HIS A 124 -4.08 -7.34 15.38
N HIS A 125 -4.11 -7.95 16.58
CA HIS A 125 -4.95 -9.11 16.85
C HIS A 125 -5.64 -8.98 18.18
N VAL A 126 -6.94 -9.20 18.14
CA VAL A 126 -7.81 -9.21 19.30
C VAL A 126 -8.12 -10.65 19.73
N GLU A 127 -8.27 -11.57 18.78
CA GLU A 127 -8.68 -12.96 19.01
C GLU A 127 -7.51 -13.95 18.90
N PHE A 128 -6.36 -13.60 19.48
CA PHE A 128 -5.17 -14.47 19.47
C PHE A 128 -5.48 -15.88 20.02
N ASP A 129 -6.33 -15.96 21.03
CA ASP A 129 -6.78 -17.21 21.60
C ASP A 129 -8.04 -17.70 20.86
N ARG A 130 -7.93 -18.82 20.14
CA ARG A 130 -9.07 -19.40 19.42
C ARG A 130 -10.26 -19.73 20.32
N SER A 131 -10.07 -19.83 21.64
CA SER A 131 -11.18 -20.03 22.60
C SER A 131 -12.16 -18.86 22.65
N ILE A 132 -11.76 -17.67 22.19
CA ILE A 132 -12.64 -16.49 22.09
C ILE A 132 -12.99 -16.12 20.66
N ALA A 133 -12.71 -17.01 19.69
CA ALA A 133 -13.06 -16.78 18.30
C ALA A 133 -14.57 -16.57 18.14
N GLY A 134 -14.96 -15.45 17.52
CA GLY A 134 -16.37 -15.09 17.33
C GLY A 134 -17.12 -14.62 18.59
N ALA A 135 -16.44 -14.45 19.72
CA ALA A 135 -17.02 -13.82 20.91
C ALA A 135 -17.12 -12.28 20.72
N ASP A 136 -18.04 -11.63 21.44
CA ASP A 136 -18.00 -10.17 21.55
C ASP A 136 -16.78 -9.74 22.37
N THR A 137 -15.77 -9.24 21.67
CA THR A 137 -14.50 -8.80 22.26
C THR A 137 -14.50 -7.33 22.66
N THR A 138 -15.62 -6.61 22.52
CA THR A 138 -15.68 -5.15 22.70
C THR A 138 -15.16 -4.69 24.05
N ALA A 139 -15.58 -5.32 25.15
CA ALA A 139 -15.12 -4.96 26.50
C ALA A 139 -13.60 -5.16 26.67
N ARG A 140 -13.06 -6.24 26.09
CA ARG A 140 -11.63 -6.56 26.14
C ARG A 140 -10.80 -5.61 25.28
N VAL A 141 -11.25 -5.33 24.06
CA VAL A 141 -10.59 -4.35 23.16
C VAL A 141 -10.62 -2.96 23.79
N ASN A 142 -11.73 -2.57 24.39
CA ASN A 142 -11.84 -1.30 25.10
C ASN A 142 -10.85 -1.21 26.26
N TRP A 143 -10.74 -2.28 27.07
CA TRP A 143 -9.75 -2.35 28.14
C TRP A 143 -8.31 -2.25 27.59
N LEU A 144 -7.98 -2.98 26.52
CA LEU A 144 -6.66 -2.89 25.86
C LEU A 144 -6.37 -1.45 25.44
N TRP A 145 -7.32 -0.75 24.83
CA TRP A 145 -7.15 0.65 24.44
C TRP A 145 -6.99 1.61 25.61
N GLN A 146 -7.66 1.36 26.74
CA GLN A 146 -7.38 2.13 27.96
C GLN A 146 -5.92 2.01 28.36
N GLN A 147 -5.37 0.79 28.35
CA GLN A 147 -3.98 0.55 28.73
C GLN A 147 -2.98 1.12 27.72
N ILE A 148 -3.23 0.94 26.42
CA ILE A 148 -2.37 1.45 25.34
C ILE A 148 -2.36 2.98 25.35
N ALA A 149 -3.53 3.62 25.41
CA ALA A 149 -3.63 5.07 25.45
C ALA A 149 -2.94 5.64 26.70
N GLU A 150 -3.16 5.04 27.88
CA GLU A 150 -2.53 5.51 29.13
C GLU A 150 -1.00 5.41 29.06
N ARG A 151 -0.48 4.33 28.46
CA ARG A 151 0.96 4.10 28.30
C ARG A 151 1.62 5.10 27.37
N TYR A 152 0.96 5.50 26.28
CA TYR A 152 1.55 6.33 25.23
C TYR A 152 1.02 7.78 25.19
N LYS A 153 0.13 8.21 26.09
CA LYS A 153 -0.46 9.57 26.07
C LYS A 153 0.53 10.72 26.15
N THR A 154 1.72 10.49 26.71
CA THR A 154 2.79 11.51 26.85
C THR A 154 3.73 11.56 25.65
N THR A 155 3.59 10.64 24.70
CA THR A 155 4.34 10.68 23.44
C THR A 155 3.89 11.87 22.58
N ASP A 156 4.76 12.33 21.67
CA ASP A 156 4.44 13.44 20.78
C ASP A 156 3.29 13.08 19.83
N PRO A 157 2.12 13.74 19.92
CA PRO A 157 0.96 13.45 19.06
C PRO A 157 1.18 13.85 17.60
N GLU A 158 2.25 14.58 17.27
CA GLU A 158 2.66 14.83 15.88
C GLU A 158 3.42 13.65 15.27
N LYS A 159 3.89 12.70 16.09
CA LYS A 159 4.73 11.58 15.68
C LYS A 159 4.15 10.21 15.98
N VAL A 160 3.39 10.05 17.05
CA VAL A 160 2.79 8.77 17.45
C VAL A 160 1.28 8.79 17.21
N LEU A 161 0.80 7.83 16.44
CA LEU A 161 -0.59 7.66 16.05
C LEU A 161 -1.09 6.30 16.52
N PHE A 162 -2.41 6.20 16.71
CA PHE A 162 -3.07 5.01 17.26
C PHE A 162 -4.01 4.39 16.24
N GLU A 163 -3.65 3.22 15.70
CA GLU A 163 -4.50 2.45 14.81
C GLU A 163 -5.39 1.50 15.59
N LEU A 164 -6.69 1.81 15.65
CA LEU A 164 -7.61 1.26 16.65
C LEU A 164 -7.78 -0.26 16.57
N ARG A 165 -7.76 -0.81 15.37
CA ARG A 165 -7.87 -2.26 15.17
C ARG A 165 -7.48 -2.62 13.75
N ASN A 166 -6.63 -3.61 13.63
CA ASN A 166 -6.35 -4.24 12.35
C ASN A 166 -7.50 -5.14 11.90
N GLU A 167 -7.86 -5.03 10.63
CA GLU A 167 -8.76 -5.92 9.89
C GLU A 167 -10.00 -6.42 10.66
N PRO A 168 -10.89 -5.54 11.16
CA PRO A 168 -12.18 -5.96 11.70
C PRO A 168 -12.92 -6.85 10.68
N ASN A 169 -13.19 -8.09 11.07
CA ASN A 169 -13.84 -9.09 10.21
C ASN A 169 -14.82 -9.95 11.03
N GLY A 170 -15.62 -10.78 10.34
CA GLY A 170 -16.67 -11.58 10.98
C GLY A 170 -17.81 -10.75 11.57
N MET A 171 -17.92 -9.47 11.19
CA MET A 171 -18.91 -8.53 11.72
C MET A 171 -19.42 -7.56 10.66
N THR A 172 -20.64 -7.05 10.87
CA THR A 172 -21.25 -6.07 9.97
C THR A 172 -20.60 -4.69 10.11
N ALA A 173 -20.75 -3.84 9.10
CA ALA A 173 -20.33 -2.43 9.16
C ALA A 173 -20.91 -1.69 10.37
N ALA A 174 -22.18 -1.94 10.71
CA ALA A 174 -22.84 -1.32 11.86
C ALA A 174 -22.27 -1.81 13.20
N THR A 175 -21.92 -3.10 13.30
CA THR A 175 -21.26 -3.66 14.49
C THR A 175 -19.87 -3.05 14.68
N TRP A 176 -19.07 -3.01 13.62
CA TRP A 176 -17.76 -2.35 13.64
C TRP A 176 -17.88 -0.88 14.04
N ARG A 177 -18.81 -0.14 13.42
CA ARG A 177 -19.01 1.30 13.71
C ARG A 177 -19.25 1.56 15.18
N LYS A 178 -20.16 0.81 15.82
CA LYS A 178 -20.45 0.91 17.25
C LYS A 178 -19.24 0.63 18.11
N GLN A 179 -18.47 -0.42 17.79
CA GLN A 179 -17.24 -0.73 18.51
C GLN A 179 -16.21 0.40 18.34
N ALA A 180 -15.98 0.87 17.12
CA ALA A 180 -15.05 1.97 16.83
C ALA A 180 -15.44 3.26 17.56
N ASP A 181 -16.73 3.63 17.63
CA ASP A 181 -17.20 4.79 18.39
C ASP A 181 -16.83 4.69 19.88
N VAL A 182 -16.98 3.51 20.49
CA VAL A 182 -16.56 3.26 21.88
C VAL A 182 -15.05 3.44 22.03
N LEU A 183 -14.25 2.89 21.12
CA LEU A 183 -12.79 3.02 21.16
C LEU A 183 -12.32 4.46 20.97
N ILE A 184 -12.94 5.19 20.03
CA ILE A 184 -12.67 6.61 19.81
C ILE A 184 -12.92 7.40 21.10
N GLN A 185 -14.08 7.23 21.73
CA GLN A 185 -14.41 7.90 23.00
C GLN A 185 -13.43 7.57 24.11
N THR A 186 -13.08 6.28 24.25
CA THR A 186 -12.12 5.80 25.26
C THR A 186 -10.75 6.42 25.07
N VAL A 187 -10.20 6.41 23.85
CA VAL A 187 -8.88 7.00 23.60
C VAL A 187 -8.93 8.51 23.73
N ARG A 188 -10.01 9.18 23.31
CA ARG A 188 -10.15 10.64 23.47
C ARG A 188 -10.18 11.08 24.93
N ALA A 189 -10.76 10.28 25.82
CA ALA A 189 -10.75 10.57 27.26
C ALA A 189 -9.34 10.51 27.89
N ILE A 190 -8.40 9.80 27.27
CA ILE A 190 -7.06 9.51 27.85
C ILE A 190 -5.95 10.27 27.11
N ALA A 191 -6.00 10.28 25.78
CA ALA A 191 -5.03 10.86 24.86
C ALA A 191 -5.73 11.72 23.80
N PRO A 192 -6.33 12.88 24.19
CA PRO A 192 -7.20 13.68 23.32
C PRO A 192 -6.48 14.25 22.09
N ASN A 193 -5.17 14.46 22.16
CA ASN A 193 -4.40 15.12 21.12
C ASN A 193 -3.85 14.16 20.05
N HIS A 194 -3.78 12.86 20.32
CA HIS A 194 -3.23 11.87 19.39
C HIS A 194 -4.17 11.64 18.20
N THR A 195 -3.63 11.52 16.99
CA THR A 195 -4.46 11.17 15.83
C THR A 195 -4.81 9.69 15.88
N LEU A 196 -6.08 9.38 15.66
CA LEU A 196 -6.53 7.99 15.54
C LEU A 196 -6.47 7.60 14.07
N VAL A 197 -6.05 6.37 13.83
CA VAL A 197 -6.12 5.72 12.53
C VAL A 197 -7.22 4.67 12.63
N VAL A 198 -8.26 4.80 11.80
CA VAL A 198 -9.46 3.97 11.93
C VAL A 198 -9.75 3.30 10.59
N GLY A 199 -9.81 1.97 10.64
CA GLY A 199 -10.13 1.14 9.49
C GLY A 199 -11.63 0.86 9.37
N PHE A 200 -11.93 -0.20 8.63
CA PHE A 200 -13.29 -0.58 8.24
C PHE A 200 -13.52 -2.07 8.49
N HIS A 201 -14.79 -2.50 8.51
CA HIS A 201 -15.07 -3.93 8.45
C HIS A 201 -14.53 -4.54 7.15
N ASP A 202 -14.62 -5.87 7.01
CA ASP A 202 -14.17 -6.59 5.82
C ASP A 202 -12.65 -6.43 5.61
N TRP A 203 -11.87 -6.70 6.67
CA TRP A 203 -10.41 -6.67 6.66
C TRP A 203 -9.82 -5.32 6.24
N ASN A 204 -10.41 -4.20 6.70
CA ASN A 204 -10.03 -2.87 6.23
C ASN A 204 -10.07 -2.73 4.70
N GLY A 205 -10.93 -3.50 4.02
CA GLY A 205 -10.99 -3.56 2.57
C GLY A 205 -11.38 -2.21 1.95
N ARG A 206 -10.81 -1.91 0.78
CA ARG A 206 -11.14 -0.72 -0.01
C ARG A 206 -12.65 -0.61 -0.25
N ASP A 207 -13.33 -1.70 -0.59
CA ASP A 207 -14.75 -1.63 -0.96
C ASP A 207 -15.65 -1.34 0.25
N ALA A 208 -15.25 -1.80 1.44
CA ALA A 208 -15.87 -1.42 2.69
C ALA A 208 -15.67 0.07 3.01
N MET A 209 -14.48 0.61 2.76
CA MET A 209 -14.19 2.04 2.88
C MET A 209 -15.09 2.86 1.96
N LEU A 210 -15.21 2.48 0.68
CA LEU A 210 -16.00 3.23 -0.32
C LEU A 210 -17.49 3.34 0.05
N GLN A 211 -18.00 2.41 0.84
CA GLN A 211 -19.39 2.36 1.31
C GLN A 211 -19.60 3.00 2.69
N SER A 212 -18.54 3.53 3.30
CA SER A 212 -18.58 4.04 4.68
C SER A 212 -18.66 5.58 4.73
N GLU A 213 -19.23 6.09 5.82
CA GLU A 213 -19.22 7.51 6.17
C GLU A 213 -18.13 7.81 7.22
N PRO A 214 -17.49 8.97 7.20
CA PRO A 214 -16.59 9.40 8.27
C PRO A 214 -17.26 9.44 9.66
N PHE A 215 -16.47 9.21 10.70
CA PHE A 215 -16.79 9.53 12.09
C PHE A 215 -16.82 11.04 12.32
N ALA A 216 -17.52 11.48 13.36
CA ALA A 216 -17.65 12.90 13.71
C ALA A 216 -16.34 13.52 14.25
N ASP A 217 -15.38 12.69 14.67
CA ASP A 217 -14.11 13.15 15.20
C ASP A 217 -13.22 13.75 14.09
N PRO A 218 -12.76 15.01 14.24
CA PRO A 218 -12.02 15.71 13.19
C PRO A 218 -10.55 15.29 13.09
N ASN A 219 -10.05 14.48 14.02
CA ASN A 219 -8.65 14.07 14.12
C ASN A 219 -8.49 12.55 13.89
N ILE A 220 -9.07 12.08 12.78
CA ILE A 220 -8.99 10.70 12.28
C ILE A 220 -8.35 10.66 10.89
N ILE A 221 -7.44 9.70 10.71
CA ILE A 221 -6.97 9.24 9.39
C ILE A 221 -7.62 7.88 9.11
N TYR A 222 -8.16 7.68 7.93
CA TYR A 222 -8.81 6.42 7.58
C TYR A 222 -7.82 5.46 6.93
N THR A 223 -7.69 4.24 7.47
CA THR A 223 -6.80 3.21 6.91
C THR A 223 -7.59 2.20 6.09
N PHE A 224 -7.01 1.75 4.98
CA PHE A 224 -7.51 0.61 4.20
C PHE A 224 -6.32 -0.25 3.76
N HIS A 225 -6.57 -1.52 3.46
CA HIS A 225 -5.57 -2.48 2.98
C HIS A 225 -5.79 -2.79 1.50
N PHE A 226 -4.71 -3.11 0.79
CA PHE A 226 -4.75 -3.35 -0.65
C PHE A 226 -3.81 -4.47 -1.08
N TYR A 227 -4.40 -5.63 -1.35
CA TYR A 227 -3.68 -6.82 -1.82
C TYR A 227 -4.16 -7.30 -3.20
N ASP A 228 -4.76 -6.41 -4.00
CA ASP A 228 -5.21 -6.78 -5.34
C ASP A 228 -4.02 -6.91 -6.33
N PRO A 229 -4.08 -7.87 -7.27
CA PRO A 229 -5.02 -8.98 -7.31
C PRO A 229 -4.65 -10.02 -6.23
N PHE A 230 -5.62 -10.44 -5.42
CA PHE A 230 -5.35 -11.28 -4.25
C PHE A 230 -4.72 -12.64 -4.61
N ILE A 231 -5.16 -13.24 -5.72
CA ILE A 231 -4.59 -14.50 -6.21
C ILE A 231 -3.12 -14.38 -6.62
N PHE A 232 -2.66 -13.17 -6.99
CA PHE A 232 -1.25 -12.90 -7.27
C PHE A 232 -0.47 -12.65 -5.99
N THR A 233 -0.98 -11.75 -5.13
CA THR A 233 -0.26 -11.30 -3.92
C THR A 233 -0.11 -12.42 -2.88
N HIS A 234 -1.00 -13.41 -2.90
CA HIS A 234 -1.01 -14.50 -1.92
C HIS A 234 -0.74 -15.89 -2.52
N GLN A 235 -0.30 -15.99 -3.78
CA GLN A 235 -0.10 -17.30 -4.43
C GLN A 235 0.77 -18.27 -3.60
N GLY A 236 0.15 -19.38 -3.20
CA GLY A 236 0.73 -20.43 -2.37
C GLY A 236 0.86 -20.12 -0.87
N ALA A 237 0.21 -19.06 -0.39
CA ALA A 237 0.06 -18.81 1.04
C ALA A 237 -0.92 -19.83 1.66
N THR A 238 -0.46 -20.60 2.63
CA THR A 238 -1.24 -21.69 3.24
C THR A 238 -2.37 -21.21 4.16
N TRP A 239 -2.39 -19.91 4.48
CA TRP A 239 -3.36 -19.26 5.35
C TRP A 239 -4.42 -18.44 4.61
N ALA A 240 -4.32 -18.33 3.28
CA ALA A 240 -5.15 -17.44 2.47
C ALA A 240 -6.44 -18.08 1.93
N GLY A 241 -6.88 -19.18 2.55
CA GLY A 241 -8.13 -19.87 2.20
C GLY A 241 -8.00 -20.91 1.08
N GLN A 242 -9.13 -21.50 0.70
CA GLN A 242 -9.19 -22.59 -0.28
C GLN A 242 -8.68 -22.15 -1.67
N GLY A 243 -7.93 -23.03 -2.35
CA GLY A 243 -7.43 -22.81 -3.72
C GLY A 243 -6.13 -22.02 -3.81
N ILE A 244 -5.92 -21.02 -2.95
CA ILE A 244 -4.71 -20.18 -2.92
C ILE A 244 -3.40 -20.97 -2.70
N PRO A 245 -3.32 -21.96 -1.78
CA PRO A 245 -2.09 -22.70 -1.50
C PRO A 245 -1.50 -23.45 -2.71
N ASP A 246 -2.34 -23.76 -3.71
CA ASP A 246 -1.94 -24.47 -4.91
C ASP A 246 -1.57 -23.55 -6.09
N LEU A 247 -1.73 -22.23 -5.94
CA LEU A 247 -1.36 -21.25 -6.96
C LEU A 247 0.14 -20.97 -6.94
N LYS A 248 0.76 -20.97 -8.13
CA LYS A 248 2.20 -20.71 -8.30
C LYS A 248 2.48 -20.07 -9.65
N GLY A 249 3.48 -19.20 -9.72
CA GLY A 249 3.96 -18.61 -10.96
C GLY A 249 2.95 -17.71 -11.68
N ILE A 250 1.95 -17.19 -10.97
CA ILE A 250 1.01 -16.21 -11.54
C ILE A 250 1.79 -14.90 -11.79
N PRO A 251 1.88 -14.42 -13.05
CA PRO A 251 2.67 -13.25 -13.39
C PRO A 251 1.89 -11.95 -13.11
N PHE A 252 2.59 -10.88 -12.77
CA PHE A 252 2.03 -9.53 -12.78
C PHE A 252 2.97 -8.61 -13.58
N PRO A 253 2.47 -7.81 -14.54
CA PRO A 253 1.11 -7.82 -15.06
C PRO A 253 0.70 -9.16 -15.69
N ALA A 254 -0.58 -9.34 -15.96
CA ALA A 254 -1.03 -10.49 -16.75
C ALA A 254 -0.37 -10.47 -18.14
N THR A 255 0.30 -11.57 -18.49
CA THR A 255 0.96 -11.72 -19.79
C THR A 255 -0.03 -12.32 -20.78
N LYS A 256 -0.26 -11.65 -21.91
CA LYS A 256 -1.09 -12.16 -23.00
C LYS A 256 -0.56 -13.53 -23.48
N GLY A 257 -1.43 -14.53 -23.54
CA GLY A 257 -1.08 -15.89 -23.95
C GLY A 257 -0.55 -16.79 -22.83
N VAL A 258 -0.36 -16.28 -21.60
CA VAL A 258 -0.09 -17.13 -20.43
C VAL A 258 -1.42 -17.60 -19.85
N THR A 259 -1.68 -18.90 -19.94
CA THR A 259 -2.83 -19.53 -19.27
C THR A 259 -2.50 -19.83 -17.82
N ILE A 260 -3.31 -19.32 -16.90
CA ILE A 260 -3.25 -19.70 -15.49
C ILE A 260 -4.12 -20.94 -15.31
N ASN A 261 -3.48 -22.06 -14.95
CA ASN A 261 -4.21 -23.30 -14.70
C ASN A 261 -5.02 -23.19 -13.41
N VAL A 262 -6.32 -23.52 -13.47
CA VAL A 262 -7.17 -23.62 -12.28
C VAL A 262 -6.85 -24.95 -11.57
N PRO A 263 -6.23 -24.93 -10.37
CA PRO A 263 -5.96 -26.16 -9.63
C PRO A 263 -7.27 -26.83 -9.21
N ALA A 264 -7.24 -28.14 -9.00
CA ALA A 264 -8.44 -28.91 -8.62
C ALA A 264 -9.10 -28.36 -7.34
N SER A 265 -8.31 -27.86 -6.39
CA SER A 265 -8.77 -27.23 -5.14
C SER A 265 -9.50 -25.90 -5.34
N ALA A 266 -9.27 -25.22 -6.46
CA ALA A 266 -9.88 -23.92 -6.78
C ALA A 266 -11.14 -24.04 -7.67
N LYS A 267 -11.42 -25.20 -8.27
CA LYS A 267 -12.60 -25.40 -9.12
C LYS A 267 -13.90 -25.19 -8.34
N GLY A 268 -14.83 -24.43 -8.91
CA GLY A 268 -16.10 -24.04 -8.30
C GLY A 268 -15.98 -22.99 -7.20
N THR A 269 -14.79 -22.44 -6.96
CA THR A 269 -14.56 -21.44 -5.90
C THR A 269 -14.41 -20.03 -6.50
N TRP A 270 -14.38 -19.03 -5.63
CA TRP A 270 -14.07 -17.65 -6.04
C TRP A 270 -12.67 -17.54 -6.68
N VAL A 271 -11.73 -18.42 -6.34
CA VAL A 271 -10.38 -18.43 -6.93
C VAL A 271 -10.42 -18.76 -8.42
N GLU A 272 -11.29 -19.68 -8.85
CA GLU A 272 -11.50 -19.94 -10.29
C GLU A 272 -12.06 -18.70 -11.00
N SER A 273 -13.02 -18.00 -10.37
CA SER A 273 -13.57 -16.76 -10.93
C SER A 273 -12.51 -15.66 -11.04
N ALA A 274 -11.66 -15.51 -10.03
CA ALA A 274 -10.54 -14.58 -10.04
C ALA A 274 -9.50 -14.94 -11.11
N ILE A 275 -9.19 -16.23 -11.31
CA ILE A 275 -8.31 -16.68 -12.40
C ILE A 275 -8.91 -16.30 -13.76
N ASN A 276 -10.20 -16.52 -13.96
CA ASN A 276 -10.87 -16.23 -15.22
C ASN A 276 -10.93 -14.72 -15.53
N ASN A 277 -10.96 -13.86 -14.50
CA ASN A 277 -10.94 -12.40 -14.64
C ASN A 277 -9.53 -11.78 -14.56
N TYR A 278 -8.50 -12.58 -14.31
CA TYR A 278 -7.18 -12.07 -13.90
C TYR A 278 -6.55 -11.10 -14.90
N ALA A 279 -6.76 -11.32 -16.20
CA ALA A 279 -6.21 -10.44 -17.24
C ALA A 279 -6.72 -8.99 -17.15
N ASN A 280 -7.93 -8.80 -16.60
CA ASN A 280 -8.53 -7.47 -16.41
C ASN A 280 -8.04 -6.81 -15.11
N GLU A 281 -7.77 -7.61 -14.08
CA GLU A 281 -7.39 -7.12 -12.74
C GLU A 281 -5.88 -6.90 -12.59
N ALA A 282 -5.06 -7.70 -13.28
CA ALA A 282 -3.60 -7.69 -13.15
C ALA A 282 -2.94 -6.72 -14.14
N THR A 283 -3.37 -5.46 -14.11
CA THR A 283 -2.81 -4.39 -14.95
C THR A 283 -2.47 -3.16 -14.10
N TYR A 284 -1.54 -2.34 -14.60
CA TYR A 284 -1.22 -1.06 -13.96
C TYR A 284 -2.46 -0.14 -13.88
N ASP A 285 -3.29 -0.13 -14.93
CA ASP A 285 -4.52 0.67 -14.98
C ASP A 285 -5.53 0.20 -13.92
N ALA A 286 -5.73 -1.11 -13.77
CA ALA A 286 -6.64 -1.65 -12.75
C ALA A 286 -6.20 -1.25 -11.34
N ILE A 287 -4.90 -1.33 -11.04
CA ILE A 287 -4.33 -0.87 -9.76
C ILE A 287 -4.54 0.64 -9.57
N TYR A 288 -4.23 1.44 -10.60
CA TYR A 288 -4.39 2.90 -10.55
C TYR A 288 -5.86 3.31 -10.36
N LYS A 289 -6.78 2.72 -11.13
CA LYS A 289 -8.22 2.96 -11.06
C LYS A 289 -8.79 2.61 -9.69
N SER A 290 -8.38 1.47 -9.14
CA SER A 290 -8.73 1.03 -7.79
C SER A 290 -8.33 2.07 -6.73
N LEU A 291 -7.05 2.45 -6.70
CA LEU A 291 -6.54 3.39 -5.70
C LEU A 291 -7.10 4.81 -5.92
N SER A 292 -7.41 5.17 -7.18
CA SER A 292 -8.07 6.42 -7.51
C SER A 292 -9.48 6.50 -6.93
N ALA A 293 -10.21 5.38 -6.87
CA ALA A 293 -11.52 5.34 -6.20
C ALA A 293 -11.39 5.64 -4.70
N ALA A 294 -10.38 5.08 -4.03
CA ALA A 294 -10.09 5.38 -2.62
C ALA A 294 -9.75 6.88 -2.43
N LYS A 295 -8.93 7.45 -3.32
CA LYS A 295 -8.64 8.88 -3.29
C LYS A 295 -9.87 9.75 -3.54
N ALA A 296 -10.73 9.37 -4.48
CA ALA A 296 -11.97 10.08 -4.79
C ALA A 296 -12.90 10.11 -3.57
N TRP A 297 -13.03 8.99 -2.84
CA TRP A 297 -13.75 8.96 -1.57
C TRP A 297 -13.13 9.92 -0.54
N SER A 298 -11.80 9.91 -0.37
CA SER A 298 -11.09 10.82 0.54
C SER A 298 -11.38 12.29 0.24
N VAL A 299 -11.36 12.67 -1.05
CA VAL A 299 -11.67 14.03 -1.51
C VAL A 299 -13.14 14.37 -1.28
N ALA A 300 -14.06 13.49 -1.68
CA ALA A 300 -15.50 13.70 -1.56
C ALA A 300 -15.95 13.83 -0.09
N LYS A 301 -15.32 13.06 0.80
CA LYS A 301 -15.58 13.09 2.25
C LYS A 301 -14.75 14.12 3.00
N ASN A 302 -13.80 14.78 2.34
CA ASN A 302 -12.84 15.73 2.94
C ASN A 302 -12.11 15.15 4.17
N VAL A 303 -11.62 13.92 4.07
CA VAL A 303 -10.87 13.23 5.14
C VAL A 303 -9.59 12.62 4.59
N PRO A 304 -8.50 12.58 5.37
CA PRO A 304 -7.26 11.96 4.94
C PRO A 304 -7.34 10.43 5.00
N ILE A 305 -6.60 9.78 4.11
CA ILE A 305 -6.49 8.32 4.03
C ILE A 305 -5.04 7.86 4.11
N PHE A 306 -4.85 6.61 4.50
CA PHE A 306 -3.58 5.92 4.59
C PHE A 306 -3.74 4.48 4.07
N LEU A 307 -2.83 4.02 3.22
CA LEU A 307 -2.79 2.62 2.80
C LEU A 307 -1.94 1.83 3.80
N GLY A 308 -2.59 1.25 4.82
CA GLY A 308 -1.92 0.64 5.97
C GLY A 308 -1.11 -0.61 5.64
N GLU A 309 -1.59 -1.38 4.67
CA GLU A 309 -0.93 -2.59 4.21
C GLU A 309 -1.11 -2.82 2.73
N PHE A 310 -0.03 -3.22 2.08
CA PHE A 310 0.01 -3.74 0.72
C PHE A 310 1.33 -4.47 0.50
N GLY A 311 1.34 -5.44 -0.41
CA GLY A 311 2.55 -6.16 -0.76
C GLY A 311 2.25 -7.42 -1.57
N SER A 312 3.30 -8.17 -1.91
CA SER A 312 3.18 -9.47 -2.56
C SER A 312 4.07 -10.51 -1.89
N TYR A 313 3.52 -11.70 -1.67
CA TYR A 313 4.19 -12.83 -1.03
C TYR A 313 5.36 -13.34 -1.87
N ASN A 314 6.48 -13.63 -1.22
CA ASN A 314 7.75 -13.93 -1.87
C ASN A 314 7.94 -15.40 -2.26
N LEU A 315 7.04 -16.30 -1.84
CA LEU A 315 7.23 -17.73 -1.97
C LEU A 315 7.12 -18.23 -3.42
N ASN A 316 6.03 -17.89 -4.13
CA ASN A 316 5.75 -18.44 -5.46
C ASN A 316 5.60 -17.39 -6.58
N ALA A 317 5.66 -16.10 -6.24
CA ALA A 317 5.70 -15.04 -7.22
C ALA A 317 7.13 -14.79 -7.70
N THR A 318 7.34 -14.62 -9.01
CA THR A 318 8.69 -14.33 -9.53
C THR A 318 9.16 -12.96 -9.03
N PRO A 319 10.48 -12.78 -8.75
CA PRO A 319 11.01 -11.47 -8.34
C PRO A 319 10.62 -10.33 -9.28
N THR A 320 10.62 -10.57 -10.59
CA THR A 320 10.16 -9.62 -11.61
C THR A 320 8.71 -9.21 -11.39
N SER A 321 7.79 -10.17 -11.24
CA SER A 321 6.37 -9.86 -11.07
C SER A 321 6.11 -9.09 -9.77
N ARG A 322 6.77 -9.48 -8.68
CA ARG A 322 6.68 -8.76 -7.39
C ARG A 322 7.14 -7.32 -7.51
N CYS A 323 8.26 -7.09 -8.21
CA CYS A 323 8.78 -5.75 -8.44
C CYS A 323 7.85 -4.91 -9.32
N GLN A 324 7.27 -5.48 -10.38
CA GLN A 324 6.30 -4.78 -11.23
C GLN A 324 4.99 -4.47 -10.51
N HIS A 325 4.54 -5.34 -9.59
CA HIS A 325 3.39 -5.06 -8.73
C HIS A 325 3.67 -3.94 -7.74
N ALA A 326 4.83 -3.96 -7.09
CA ALA A 326 5.26 -2.87 -6.23
C ALA A 326 5.34 -1.53 -7.00
N GLU A 327 5.92 -1.54 -8.20
CA GLU A 327 6.02 -0.37 -9.08
C GLU A 327 4.63 0.20 -9.43
N ALA A 328 3.68 -0.65 -9.84
CA ALA A 328 2.32 -0.23 -10.15
C ALA A 328 1.63 0.45 -8.97
N ILE A 329 1.77 -0.10 -7.76
CA ILE A 329 1.17 0.49 -6.55
C ILE A 329 1.88 1.80 -6.20
N TYR A 330 3.22 1.81 -6.10
CA TYR A 330 3.96 3.02 -5.73
C TYR A 330 3.77 4.17 -6.72
N TYR A 331 3.63 3.85 -8.02
CA TYR A 331 3.23 4.83 -9.03
C TYR A 331 1.87 5.46 -8.71
N ALA A 332 0.85 4.64 -8.47
CA ALA A 332 -0.48 5.12 -8.15
C ALA A 332 -0.49 5.95 -6.85
N LEU A 333 0.16 5.46 -5.79
CA LEU A 333 0.25 6.17 -4.51
C LEU A 333 0.95 7.54 -4.65
N SER A 334 2.00 7.61 -5.46
CA SER A 334 2.72 8.84 -5.76
C SER A 334 1.81 9.87 -6.44
N LYS A 335 1.10 9.47 -7.50
CA LYS A 335 0.17 10.34 -8.24
C LYS A 335 -1.02 10.78 -7.42
N LEU A 336 -1.53 9.90 -6.57
CA LEU A 336 -2.70 10.16 -5.73
C LEU A 336 -2.35 10.80 -4.39
N GLN A 337 -1.05 10.94 -4.09
CA GLN A 337 -0.53 11.45 -2.82
C GLN A 337 -1.16 10.71 -1.63
N ILE A 338 -1.11 9.39 -1.67
CA ILE A 338 -1.59 8.52 -0.59
C ILE A 338 -0.36 8.04 0.20
N PRO A 339 -0.24 8.39 1.49
CA PRO A 339 0.78 7.80 2.34
C PRO A 339 0.47 6.31 2.57
N SER A 340 1.49 5.49 2.78
CA SER A 340 1.31 4.04 2.83
C SER A 340 2.30 3.35 3.75
N ALA A 341 2.07 2.07 4.07
CA ALA A 341 3.07 1.20 4.66
C ALA A 341 3.12 -0.17 3.96
N TRP A 342 4.31 -0.53 3.43
CA TRP A 342 4.51 -1.84 2.81
C TRP A 342 4.44 -2.94 3.86
N TRP A 343 3.75 -4.03 3.52
CA TRP A 343 3.77 -5.28 4.25
C TRP A 343 4.78 -6.21 3.59
N GLU A 344 5.90 -6.60 4.20
CA GLU A 344 6.47 -6.11 5.47
C GLU A 344 8.01 -6.20 5.45
N TRP A 345 8.67 -6.10 6.60
CA TRP A 345 10.13 -6.00 6.73
C TRP A 345 10.91 -7.33 6.57
N ASP A 346 10.64 -8.40 7.31
CA ASP A 346 11.50 -9.63 7.34
C ASP A 346 10.78 -10.98 7.40
N GLY A 347 9.53 -11.02 6.99
CA GLY A 347 8.77 -12.23 6.74
C GLY A 347 8.48 -12.47 5.25
N GLY A 348 7.34 -13.11 5.02
CA GLY A 348 6.92 -13.62 3.73
C GLY A 348 6.72 -12.56 2.64
N PHE A 349 6.56 -11.29 3.01
CA PHE A 349 6.31 -10.22 2.06
C PHE A 349 7.49 -9.25 1.95
N SER A 350 8.65 -9.60 2.52
CA SER A 350 9.83 -8.75 2.55
C SER A 350 10.21 -8.19 1.17
N MET A 351 10.50 -6.88 1.12
CA MET A 351 11.13 -6.21 -0.02
C MET A 351 12.67 -6.28 0.01
N PHE A 352 13.22 -6.90 1.05
CA PHE A 352 14.65 -7.05 1.28
C PHE A 352 15.11 -8.42 0.77
N GLY A 353 16.38 -8.50 0.35
CA GLY A 353 16.98 -9.78 0.04
C GLY A 353 17.04 -10.68 1.28
N SER A 354 17.02 -12.00 1.09
CA SER A 354 17.16 -12.97 2.18
C SER A 354 18.39 -12.66 3.04
N ASN A 355 18.21 -12.55 4.36
CA ASN A 355 19.27 -12.19 5.32
C ASN A 355 19.98 -10.85 5.04
N SER A 356 19.34 -9.93 4.34
CA SER A 356 19.91 -8.62 3.98
C SER A 356 19.06 -7.48 4.51
N THR A 357 19.69 -6.35 4.86
CA THR A 357 19.00 -5.06 5.06
C THR A 357 18.97 -4.23 3.78
N GLN A 358 19.50 -4.75 2.67
CA GLN A 358 19.43 -4.11 1.37
C GLN A 358 18.10 -4.43 0.70
N ILE A 359 17.39 -3.36 0.33
CA ILE A 359 16.20 -3.42 -0.52
C ILE A 359 16.62 -4.05 -1.85
N MET A 360 15.82 -4.99 -2.36
CA MET A 360 16.09 -5.61 -3.66
C MET A 360 16.20 -4.52 -4.74
N PRO A 361 17.17 -4.57 -5.66
CA PRO A 361 17.40 -3.48 -6.62
C PRO A 361 16.15 -3.05 -7.40
N CYS A 362 15.28 -3.99 -7.79
CA CYS A 362 14.04 -3.65 -8.49
C CYS A 362 12.96 -3.06 -7.58
N MET A 363 12.93 -3.42 -6.28
CA MET A 363 12.05 -2.76 -5.31
C MET A 363 12.51 -1.34 -5.00
N LEU A 364 13.83 -1.09 -5.02
CA LEU A 364 14.37 0.26 -4.86
C LEU A 364 13.92 1.19 -6.00
N GLU A 365 13.83 0.68 -7.23
CA GLU A 365 13.34 1.45 -8.37
C GLU A 365 11.85 1.80 -8.23
N ALA A 366 11.04 0.85 -7.77
CA ALA A 366 9.64 1.11 -7.42
C ALA A 366 9.51 2.20 -6.33
N LEU A 367 10.39 2.19 -5.32
CA LEU A 367 10.41 3.23 -4.27
C LEU A 367 10.89 4.59 -4.78
N ARG A 368 11.86 4.64 -5.70
CA ARG A 368 12.33 5.89 -6.31
C ARG A 368 11.20 6.59 -7.05
N THR A 369 10.37 5.84 -7.76
CA THR A 369 9.15 6.34 -8.42
C THR A 369 8.21 7.06 -7.43
N TYR A 370 8.14 6.59 -6.19
CA TYR A 370 7.40 7.28 -5.13
C TYR A 370 8.10 8.55 -4.66
N ALA A 371 9.40 8.47 -4.37
CA ALA A 371 10.15 9.56 -3.72
C ALA A 371 10.30 10.82 -4.58
N THR A 372 10.35 10.69 -5.90
CA THR A 372 10.54 11.82 -6.81
C THR A 372 9.23 12.43 -7.29
N GLY A 373 8.08 11.75 -7.16
CA GLY A 373 6.85 12.12 -7.90
C GLY A 373 6.98 11.97 -9.43
N GLU A 374 8.19 11.64 -9.89
CA GLU A 374 8.67 11.66 -11.25
C GLU A 374 9.25 10.28 -11.57
N ILE A 375 8.49 9.48 -12.32
CA ILE A 375 9.10 8.50 -13.22
C ILE A 375 9.95 9.33 -14.18
N GLN A 376 11.21 8.94 -14.43
CA GLN A 376 12.08 9.63 -15.39
C GLN A 376 11.30 9.98 -16.65
N VAL A 377 11.03 11.28 -16.83
CA VAL A 377 10.50 11.82 -18.07
C VAL A 377 11.69 11.82 -19.03
N LEU A 378 11.70 10.85 -19.95
CA LEU A 378 12.86 10.62 -20.82
C LEU A 378 12.95 11.67 -21.94
N SER A 379 11.85 12.35 -22.24
CA SER A 379 11.84 13.67 -22.89
C SER A 379 10.51 14.40 -22.67
N THR A 380 10.53 15.71 -22.89
CA THR A 380 9.33 16.54 -23.08
C THR A 380 9.32 17.03 -24.51
N ASP A 381 8.14 17.10 -25.15
CA ASP A 381 8.00 17.80 -26.43
C ASP A 381 8.36 19.29 -26.21
N PRO A 382 9.43 19.81 -26.85
CA PRO A 382 9.83 21.20 -26.66
C PRO A 382 8.79 22.22 -27.12
N ALA A 383 7.84 21.81 -27.97
CA ALA A 383 6.78 22.67 -28.50
C ALA A 383 5.50 22.68 -27.63
N THR A 384 5.23 21.63 -26.86
CA THR A 384 3.97 21.48 -26.10
C THR A 384 4.15 21.26 -24.59
N GLY A 385 5.36 20.93 -24.12
CA GLY A 385 5.64 20.63 -22.72
C GLY A 385 5.02 19.32 -22.22
N GLN A 386 4.49 18.47 -23.10
CA GLN A 386 3.88 17.19 -22.71
C GLN A 386 4.94 16.17 -22.26
N SER A 387 4.63 15.42 -21.19
CA SER A 387 5.52 14.41 -20.63
C SER A 387 5.44 13.11 -21.43
N PHE A 388 6.58 12.64 -21.92
CA PHE A 388 6.73 11.38 -22.64
C PHE A 388 7.38 10.30 -21.76
N ARG A 389 6.77 9.11 -21.67
CA ARG A 389 7.21 8.02 -20.77
C ARG A 389 7.15 6.66 -21.44
N VAL A 390 8.09 5.79 -21.08
CA VAL A 390 8.15 4.39 -21.52
C VAL A 390 8.33 3.50 -20.29
N PHE A 391 7.44 2.54 -20.06
CA PHE A 391 7.51 1.66 -18.89
C PHE A 391 6.95 0.24 -19.15
N PRO A 392 7.45 -0.81 -18.49
CA PRO A 392 8.61 -0.80 -17.61
C PRO A 392 9.87 -0.49 -18.41
N ASN A 393 10.81 0.22 -17.80
CA ASN A 393 12.10 0.55 -18.42
C ASN A 393 13.16 0.54 -17.31
N PRO A 394 13.88 -0.58 -17.11
CA PRO A 394 14.17 -1.61 -18.11
C PRO A 394 13.00 -2.55 -18.41
N SER A 395 12.87 -2.93 -19.68
CA SER A 395 11.84 -3.83 -20.20
C SER A 395 12.39 -5.21 -20.49
N ARG A 396 11.55 -6.25 -20.35
CA ARG A 396 11.85 -7.59 -20.89
C ARG A 396 11.08 -7.85 -22.15
N ASP A 397 9.77 -7.83 -22.09
CA ASP A 397 8.96 -8.37 -23.17
C ASP A 397 7.90 -7.41 -23.66
N GLN A 398 7.55 -6.42 -22.85
CA GLN A 398 6.55 -5.43 -23.17
C GLN A 398 6.90 -4.08 -22.56
N ILE A 399 6.45 -3.03 -23.22
CA ILE A 399 6.48 -1.64 -22.77
C ILE A 399 5.15 -0.98 -23.06
N ARG A 400 4.84 0.08 -22.33
CA ARG A 400 3.77 1.03 -22.58
C ARG A 400 4.38 2.40 -22.79
N VAL A 401 3.69 3.21 -23.58
CA VAL A 401 4.11 4.58 -23.85
C VAL A 401 3.01 5.54 -23.45
N GLU A 402 3.30 6.42 -22.50
CA GLU A 402 2.44 7.53 -22.10
C GLU A 402 2.96 8.82 -22.74
N ALA A 403 2.10 9.53 -23.47
CA ALA A 403 2.43 10.80 -24.13
C ALA A 403 1.45 11.91 -23.71
N GLY A 404 1.37 12.17 -22.40
CA GLY A 404 0.46 13.17 -21.84
C GLY A 404 -1.02 12.84 -22.07
N ASN A 405 -1.81 13.82 -22.52
CA ASN A 405 -3.25 13.67 -22.75
C ASN A 405 -3.59 13.03 -24.10
N GLN A 406 -2.58 12.73 -24.92
CA GLN A 406 -2.79 12.07 -26.21
C GLN A 406 -2.16 10.67 -26.18
N PRO A 407 -2.96 9.61 -26.34
CA PRO A 407 -2.39 8.27 -26.45
C PRO A 407 -1.52 8.19 -27.71
N ALA A 408 -0.36 7.55 -27.58
CA ALA A 408 0.48 7.23 -28.73
C ALA A 408 -0.28 6.34 -29.70
N HIS A 409 -0.40 6.76 -30.96
CA HIS A 409 -1.02 5.97 -32.02
C HIS A 409 -0.05 4.95 -32.63
N SER A 410 1.24 5.26 -32.65
CA SER A 410 2.27 4.31 -33.07
C SER A 410 3.58 4.60 -32.36
N VAL A 411 4.47 3.60 -32.35
CA VAL A 411 5.83 3.75 -31.86
C VAL A 411 6.84 3.20 -32.85
N ARG A 412 8.03 3.78 -32.84
CA ARG A 412 9.22 3.34 -33.56
C ARG A 412 10.32 3.05 -32.55
N LEU A 413 10.97 1.89 -32.66
CA LEU A 413 12.22 1.62 -31.96
C LEU A 413 13.38 1.59 -32.95
N VAL A 414 14.43 2.30 -32.60
CA VAL A 414 15.69 2.39 -33.33
C VAL A 414 16.81 1.82 -32.46
N ASP A 415 17.66 0.97 -33.03
CA ASP A 415 18.84 0.44 -32.32
C ASP A 415 20.01 1.45 -32.27
N SER A 416 21.10 1.10 -31.60
CA SER A 416 22.29 1.95 -31.50
C SER A 416 23.00 2.23 -32.83
N ALA A 417 22.68 1.49 -33.90
CA ALA A 417 23.19 1.70 -35.24
C ALA A 417 22.25 2.56 -36.11
N GLY A 418 21.16 3.08 -35.54
CA GLY A 418 20.19 3.91 -36.26
C GLY A 418 19.19 3.12 -37.10
N ARG A 419 19.12 1.79 -36.95
CA ARG A 419 18.20 0.95 -37.72
C ARG A 419 16.87 0.85 -37.00
N THR A 420 15.76 1.03 -37.73
CA THR A 420 14.43 0.76 -37.18
C THR A 420 14.27 -0.75 -37.01
N VAL A 421 14.12 -1.19 -35.76
CA VAL A 421 13.98 -2.60 -35.39
C VAL A 421 12.54 -3.00 -35.08
N LEU A 422 11.69 -2.02 -34.78
CA LEU A 422 10.26 -2.21 -34.55
C LEU A 422 9.50 -0.94 -34.92
N GLN A 423 8.36 -1.09 -35.58
CA GLN A 423 7.40 -0.02 -35.84
C GLN A 423 6.00 -0.61 -35.66
N THR A 424 5.19 -0.03 -34.77
CA THR A 424 3.77 -0.40 -34.65
C THR A 424 2.92 0.44 -35.60
N THR A 425 1.77 -0.10 -36.00
CA THR A 425 0.79 0.58 -36.87
C THR A 425 -0.50 0.96 -36.14
N ASP A 426 -0.64 0.54 -34.89
CA ASP A 426 -1.79 0.80 -34.03
C ASP A 426 -1.38 1.16 -32.60
N GLY A 427 -2.24 1.93 -31.93
CA GLY A 427 -2.04 2.47 -30.59
C GLY A 427 -2.35 1.42 -29.53
N SER A 428 -1.69 0.26 -29.61
CA SER A 428 -1.84 -0.77 -28.59
C SER A 428 -1.32 -0.25 -27.26
N GLU A 429 -2.10 -0.40 -26.20
CA GLU A 429 -1.72 0.06 -24.86
C GLU A 429 -0.40 -0.56 -24.35
N ALA A 430 0.00 -1.70 -24.91
CA ALA A 430 1.27 -2.38 -24.66
C ALA A 430 1.93 -2.78 -25.99
N ILE A 431 3.22 -2.51 -26.13
CA ILE A 431 4.09 -2.81 -27.26
C ILE A 431 4.97 -3.99 -26.87
N THR A 432 4.96 -5.01 -27.70
CA THR A 432 5.68 -6.26 -27.47
C THR A 432 7.09 -6.22 -28.05
N LEU A 433 8.09 -6.71 -27.30
CA LEU A 433 9.52 -6.64 -27.60
C LEU A 433 10.19 -8.01 -27.74
N HIS A 434 9.43 -9.11 -27.80
CA HIS A 434 9.98 -10.49 -27.78
C HIS A 434 11.01 -10.78 -28.88
N THR A 435 10.95 -10.05 -30.00
CA THR A 435 11.87 -10.21 -31.14
C THR A 435 13.16 -9.41 -31.00
N LEU A 436 13.26 -8.54 -29.98
CA LEU A 436 14.42 -7.69 -29.75
C LEU A 436 15.40 -8.34 -28.77
N GLY A 437 16.69 -8.28 -29.09
CA GLY A 437 17.75 -8.68 -28.18
C GLY A 437 17.89 -7.73 -26.99
N ALA A 438 18.63 -8.16 -25.95
CA ALA A 438 19.02 -7.26 -24.86
C ALA A 438 19.87 -6.10 -25.42
N GLY A 439 19.58 -4.87 -24.99
CA GLY A 439 20.25 -3.69 -25.55
C GLY A 439 19.59 -2.37 -25.19
N ILE A 440 20.16 -1.28 -25.72
CA ILE A 440 19.60 0.06 -25.63
C ILE A 440 18.94 0.40 -26.97
N TYR A 441 17.71 0.89 -26.88
CA TYR A 441 16.92 1.33 -28.02
C TYR A 441 16.47 2.77 -27.82
N LEU A 442 16.26 3.49 -28.91
CA LEU A 442 15.60 4.80 -28.92
C LEU A 442 14.16 4.58 -29.37
N LEU A 443 13.20 4.85 -28.48
CA LEU A 443 11.78 4.78 -28.78
C LEU A 443 11.25 6.16 -29.12
N THR A 444 10.57 6.30 -30.26
CA THR A 444 9.82 7.50 -30.64
C THR A 444 8.34 7.15 -30.76
N ALA A 445 7.43 8.00 -30.28
CA ALA A 445 5.99 7.81 -30.48
C ALA A 445 5.37 8.88 -31.36
N PHE A 446 4.27 8.53 -32.00
CA PHE A 446 3.55 9.38 -32.93
C PHE A 446 2.05 9.38 -32.66
N ASP A 447 1.39 10.49 -32.95
CA ASP A 447 -0.08 10.59 -32.97
C ASP A 447 -0.69 10.02 -34.26
N GLN A 448 -2.02 10.10 -34.39
CA GLN A 448 -2.76 9.62 -35.57
C GLN A 448 -2.39 10.37 -36.86
N SER A 449 -1.88 11.61 -36.76
CA SER A 449 -1.44 12.39 -37.91
C SER A 449 0.01 12.08 -38.33
N GLY A 450 0.71 11.24 -37.55
CA GLY A 450 2.13 10.94 -37.75
C GLY A 450 3.06 11.99 -37.14
N LYS A 451 2.53 12.94 -36.35
CA LYS A 451 3.35 13.90 -35.63
C LYS A 451 4.06 13.21 -34.47
N GLU A 452 5.35 13.46 -34.32
CA GLU A 452 6.13 12.98 -33.17
C GLU A 452 5.61 13.59 -31.87
N LEU A 453 5.30 12.73 -30.90
CA LEU A 453 4.85 13.09 -29.55
C LEU A 453 6.02 13.16 -28.55
N GLY A 454 7.09 12.42 -28.83
CA GLY A 454 8.29 12.39 -27.99
C GLY A 454 9.18 11.19 -28.26
N THR A 455 10.37 11.24 -27.68
CA THR A 455 11.40 10.21 -27.81
C THR A 455 12.00 9.83 -26.45
N ALA A 456 12.33 8.57 -26.22
CA ALA A 456 12.82 8.06 -24.95
C ALA A 456 13.85 6.96 -25.15
N ARG A 457 14.83 6.88 -24.25
CA ARG A 457 15.72 5.73 -24.16
C ARG A 457 14.95 4.53 -23.58
N LEU A 458 14.99 3.40 -24.25
CA LEU A 458 14.53 2.12 -23.73
C LEU A 458 15.71 1.20 -23.43
N LEU A 459 15.74 0.62 -22.24
CA LEU A 459 16.62 -0.50 -21.92
C LEU A 459 15.85 -1.81 -22.03
N LYS A 460 16.33 -2.74 -22.84
CA LYS A 460 15.80 -4.10 -23.00
C LYS A 460 16.76 -5.08 -22.34
N GLN A 461 16.25 -5.89 -21.42
CA GLN A 461 16.99 -6.95 -20.74
C GLN A 461 16.81 -8.31 -21.40
#